data_AF-A0A524J1Z3-F1
#
_entry.id   AF-A0A524J1Z3-F1
#
_cell.length_a   1.000
_cell.length_b   1.000
_cell.length_c   1.000
_cell.angle_alpha   90.00
_cell.angle_beta   90.00
_cell.angle_gamma   90.00
#
_symmetry.space_group_name_H-M   'P 1'
#
loop_
_entity.id
_entity.type
_entity.pdbx_description
1 polymer ?
#
loop_
_entity_poly.entity_id
_entity_poly.type
_entity_poly.pdbx_seq_one_letter_code
_entity_poly.pdbx_strand_id
1 'polypeptide(L)' 'MTQTERLIGFLRDNPQATSLEITLACNIVNVTGRVSDARAQGIDVVCERRRDGRQGYRIVEAAQLVMAL' A
#
# COMPACT_ATOMS: atom_id res chain seq x y z
N MET A 1 -1.50 -6.86 15.86
CA MET A 1 -1.56 -6.22 14.54
C MET A 1 -0.85 -4.87 14.59
N THR A 2 0.25 -4.70 13.85
CA THR A 2 1.00 -3.45 13.75
C THR A 2 0.29 -2.44 12.85
N GLN A 3 0.72 -1.17 12.86
CA GLN A 3 0.21 -0.18 11.88
C GLN A 3 0.60 -0.55 10.45
N THR A 4 1.77 -1.15 10.23
CA THR A 4 2.21 -1.62 8.91
C THR A 4 1.32 -2.76 8.41
N GLU A 5 1.02 -3.74 9.26
CA GLU A 5 0.09 -4.84 8.93
C GLU A 5 -1.32 -4.33 8.59
N ARG A 6 -1.82 -3.33 9.34
CA ARG A 6 -3.09 -2.65 9.03
C ARG A 6 -3.08 -1.99 7.66
N LEU A 7 -2.03 -1.22 7.37
CA LEU A 7 -1.86 -0.58 6.07
C LEU A 7 -1.91 -1.61 4.93
N ILE A 8 -1.15 -2.71 5.07
CA ILE A 8 -1.09 -3.77 4.05
C ILE A 8 -2.45 -4.40 3.84
N GLY A 9 -3.14 -4.79 4.91
CA GLY A 9 -4.50 -5.34 4.82
C GLY A 9 -5.46 -4.38 4.13
N PHE A 10 -5.47 -3.13 4.57
CA PHE A 10 -6.35 -2.10 4.00
C PHE A 10 -6.07 -1.86 2.51
N LEU A 11 -4.80 -1.82 2.09
CA LEU A 11 -4.43 -1.62 0.68
C LEU A 11 -4.72 -2.81 -0.23
N ARG A 12 -4.80 -4.03 0.31
CA ARG A 12 -5.27 -5.20 -0.45
C ARG A 12 -6.75 -5.06 -0.79
N ASP A 13 -7.55 -4.59 0.16
CA ASP A 13 -8.99 -4.41 -0.01
C ASP A 13 -9.33 -3.12 -0.76
N ASN A 14 -8.46 -2.10 -0.67
CA ASN A 14 -8.69 -0.76 -1.21
C ASN A 14 -7.47 -0.28 -2.03
N PRO A 15 -7.22 -0.87 -3.21
CA PRO A 15 -6.14 -0.40 -4.07
C PRO A 15 -6.40 1.05 -4.49
N GLN A 16 -5.33 1.84 -4.59
CA GLN A 16 -5.35 3.28 -4.90
C GLN A 16 -5.96 4.17 -3.79
N ALA A 17 -6.06 3.68 -2.55
CA ALA A 17 -6.43 4.53 -1.43
C ALA A 17 -5.42 5.67 -1.22
N THR A 18 -5.91 6.85 -0.93
CA THR A 18 -5.11 8.05 -0.63
C THR A 18 -4.58 8.01 0.79
N SER A 19 -3.56 8.82 1.09
CA SER A 19 -3.05 8.96 2.46
C SER A 19 -4.14 9.37 3.46
N LEU A 20 -5.08 10.25 3.07
CA LEU A 20 -6.17 10.68 3.94
C LEU A 20 -7.14 9.52 4.28
N GLU A 21 -7.56 8.75 3.27
CA GLU A 21 -8.42 7.58 3.46
C GLU A 21 -7.76 6.55 4.37
N ILE A 22 -6.46 6.29 4.16
CA ILE A 22 -5.66 5.40 5.00
C ILE A 22 -5.57 5.93 6.44
N THR A 23 -5.27 7.22 6.62
CA THR A 23 -5.18 7.84 7.95
C THR A 23 -6.47 7.66 8.73
N LEU A 24 -7.61 7.97 8.10
CA LEU A 24 -8.93 7.89 8.73
C LEU A 24 -9.34 6.44 9.04
N ALA A 25 -9.11 5.51 8.11
CA ALA A 25 -9.52 4.12 8.27
C ALA A 25 -8.60 3.33 9.22
N CYS A 26 -7.29 3.57 9.14
CA CYS A 26 -6.29 2.76 9.85
C CYS A 26 -5.73 3.43 11.11
N ASN A 27 -6.06 4.71 11.36
CA ASN A 27 -5.45 5.54 12.41
C ASN A 27 -3.91 5.58 12.29
N ILE A 28 -3.42 5.95 11.10
CA ILE A 28 -1.99 6.04 10.76
C ILE A 28 -1.67 7.48 10.38
N VAL A 29 -0.95 8.21 11.26
CA VAL A 29 -0.60 9.62 11.00
C VAL A 29 0.50 9.75 9.95
N ASN A 30 1.50 8.84 9.96
CA ASN A 30 2.62 8.85 9.02
C ASN A 30 2.52 7.67 8.04
N VAL A 31 1.61 7.79 7.05
CA VAL A 31 1.38 6.75 6.02
C VAL A 31 2.65 6.45 5.24
N THR A 32 3.39 7.48 4.79
CA THR A 32 4.63 7.31 4.03
C THR A 32 5.68 6.51 4.80
N GLY A 33 5.79 6.75 6.11
CA GLY A 33 6.67 5.96 6.97
C GLY A 33 6.25 4.49 7.06
N ARG A 34 4.94 4.21 7.19
CA ARG A 34 4.45 2.82 7.20
C ARG A 34 4.61 2.13 5.84
N VAL A 35 4.51 2.87 4.74
CA VAL A 35 4.82 2.37 3.39
C VAL A 35 6.31 2.00 3.28
N SER A 36 7.21 2.82 3.83
CA SER A 36 8.64 2.50 3.88
C SER A 36 8.93 1.23 4.68
N ASP A 37 8.27 1.06 5.83
CA ASP A 37 8.39 -0.16 6.64
C ASP A 37 7.87 -1.40 5.89
N ALA A 38 6.74 -1.28 5.17
CA ALA A 38 6.21 -2.38 4.37
C ALA A 38 7.20 -2.82 3.27
N ARG A 39 7.83 -1.86 2.59
CA ARG A 39 8.89 -2.12 1.59
C ARG A 39 10.11 -2.80 2.21
N ALA A 40 10.53 -2.37 3.40
CA ALA A 40 11.62 -3.01 4.13
C ALA A 40 11.30 -4.46 4.53
N GLN A 41 10.00 -4.82 4.61
CA GLN A 41 9.51 -6.19 4.83
C GLN A 41 9.32 -6.98 3.53
N GLY A 42 9.71 -6.43 2.37
CA GLY A 42 9.61 -7.10 1.07
C GLY A 42 8.24 -6.95 0.40
N ILE A 43 7.34 -6.11 0.91
CA ILE A 43 6.06 -5.82 0.27
C ILE A 43 6.23 -4.56 -0.58
N ASP A 44 6.19 -4.73 -1.89
CA ASP A 44 6.30 -3.59 -2.79
C ASP A 44 4.99 -2.80 -2.82
N VAL A 45 5.10 -1.50 -2.57
CA VAL A 45 3.97 -0.57 -2.52
C VAL A 45 4.37 0.63 -3.36
N VAL A 46 3.55 0.99 -4.34
CA VAL A 46 3.77 2.15 -5.21
C VAL A 46 2.79 3.27 -4.91
N CYS A 47 3.20 4.50 -5.20
CA CYS A 47 2.38 5.69 -5.11
C CYS A 47 2.16 6.22 -6.52
N GLU A 48 0.91 6.24 -6.97
CA GLU A 48 0.53 6.57 -8.34
C GLU A 48 -0.53 7.68 -8.33
N ARG A 49 -0.54 8.49 -9.40
CA ARG A 49 -1.54 9.54 -9.55
C ARG A 49 -2.85 8.91 -10.06
N ARG A 50 -3.92 9.08 -9.29
CA ARG A 50 -5.29 8.69 -9.65
C ARG A 50 -5.84 9.59 -10.75
N ARG A 51 -6.93 9.14 -11.38
CA ARG A 51 -7.67 9.92 -12.39
C ARG A 51 -8.21 11.25 -11.86
N ASP A 52 -8.55 11.30 -10.56
CA ASP A 52 -9.00 12.51 -9.87
C ASP A 52 -7.85 13.47 -9.49
N GLY A 53 -6.60 13.14 -9.85
CA GLY A 53 -5.42 13.95 -9.60
C GLY A 53 -4.78 13.77 -8.22
N ARG A 54 -5.36 12.96 -7.33
CA ARG A 54 -4.78 12.65 -6.02
C ARG A 54 -3.77 11.53 -6.10
N GLN A 55 -2.86 11.46 -5.12
CA GLN A 55 -1.92 10.35 -4.99
C GLN A 55 -2.59 9.17 -4.26
N GLY A 56 -2.60 8.01 -4.89
CA GLY A 56 -3.09 6.75 -4.34
C GLY A 56 -1.95 5.75 -4.14
N TYR A 57 -2.12 4.82 -3.20
CA TYR A 57 -1.17 3.76 -2.93
C TYR A 57 -1.73 2.41 -3.36
N ARG A 58 -0.89 1.53 -3.92
CA ARG A 58 -1.26 0.12 -4.17
C ARG A 58 -0.10 -0.81 -3.92
N ILE A 59 -0.40 -2.03 -3.50
CA ILE A 59 0.57 -3.12 -3.44
C ILE A 59 0.84 -3.61 -4.86
N VAL A 60 2.10 -3.85 -5.19
CA VAL A 60 2.51 -4.52 -6.43
C VAL A 60 2.73 -5.98 -6.07
N GLU A 61 1.85 -6.85 -6.53
CA GLU A 61 2.14 -8.28 -6.46
C GLU A 61 3.17 -8.61 -7.54
N ALA A 62 4.28 -9.22 -7.14
CA ALA A 62 5.22 -9.77 -8.11
C ALA A 62 4.43 -10.78 -8.95
N ALA A 63 4.32 -10.52 -10.27
CA ALA A 63 3.82 -11.54 -11.17
C ALA A 63 4.68 -12.78 -10.95
N GLN A 64 4.10 -13.84 -10.39
CA GLN A 64 4.78 -15.14 -10.33
C GLN A 64 5.07 -15.50 -11.77
N LEU A 65 6.33 -15.33 -12.19
CA LEU A 65 6.81 -15.86 -13.44
C LEU A 65 6.73 -17.37 -13.26
N VAL A 66 5.63 -17.97 -13.69
CA VAL A 66 5.53 -19.41 -13.84
C VAL A 66 6.50 -19.74 -14.95
N MET A 67 7.75 -20.02 -14.58
CA MET A 67 8.69 -20.71 -15.44
C MET A 67 8.14 -22.13 -15.61
N ALA A 68 7.23 -22.28 -16.57
CA ALA A 68 7.01 -23.57 -17.22
C ALA A 68 8.32 -23.90 -17.93
N LEU A 69 9.13 -24.73 -17.27
CA LEU A 69 10.24 -25.47 -17.85
C LEU A 69 9.70 -26.49 -18.87
#